data_AF-A0A085LJ02-F1
#
_entry.id   AF-A0A085LJ02-F1
#
_cell.length_a   1.000
_cell.length_b   1.000
_cell.length_c   1.000
_cell.angle_alpha   90.00
_cell.angle_beta   90.00
_cell.angle_gamma   90.00
#
_symmetry.space_group_name_H-M   'P 1'
#
loop_
_entity.id
_entity.type
_entity.pdbx_description
1 polymer ?
#
loop_
_entity_poly.entity_id
_entity_poly.type
_entity_poly.pdbx_seq_one_letter_code
_entity_poly.pdbx_strand_id
1 'polypeptide(L)'
;VGNSAYEVPERSGVNLKFGVELWRGLFISARVGEGYRPMVNIDVSHAAFYRPQSVLNYICDVLNADRSPPRYSVDQIQSNTRLTEGELNIVGRAVKGLRVTVTHRPCAAEYRVIGIAADASRQMFALYDGRETSVADYFGETYFQLRFPRMPALQAGSKSKSAYFPVEVCNVAEKQRYDAGKLSSFQRTLVIRQCAMDAPTRLHMCTDMLRRADLENDEFLREFGLDIAQTYIDVPGRILRAPKLEYKRGGRSAVVEPSNGTWEMRDVQFFQGGNCANFSAVVFGCPTLLDKVGEFCTIVANVCNDLGMNMGRKA
;
A
#
# COMPACT_ATOMS: atom_id res chain seq x y z
N VAL A 1 13.20 3.93 8.57
CA VAL A 1 12.81 4.32 7.19
C VAL A 1 12.49 5.80 7.22
N GLY A 2 13.40 6.64 6.73
CA GLY A 2 13.39 8.05 7.12
C GLY A 2 13.38 8.14 8.66
N ASN A 3 12.51 8.99 9.20
CA ASN A 3 12.36 9.25 10.63
C ASN A 3 11.39 8.31 11.37
N SER A 4 10.99 7.20 10.73
CA SER A 4 10.10 6.20 11.34
C SER A 4 10.81 4.87 11.60
N ALA A 5 10.58 4.29 12.76
CA ALA A 5 10.92 2.90 13.11
C ALA A 5 9.64 2.05 13.05
N TYR A 6 9.72 0.78 12.64
CA TYR A 6 8.55 -0.10 12.56
C TYR A 6 8.77 -1.33 13.43
N GLU A 7 7.74 -1.69 14.19
CA GLU A 7 7.70 -2.89 15.02
C GLU A 7 7.64 -4.12 14.12
N VAL A 8 8.57 -5.06 14.32
CA VAL A 8 8.53 -6.36 13.64
C VAL A 8 7.47 -7.20 14.35
N PRO A 9 6.37 -7.60 13.70
CA PRO A 9 5.30 -8.35 14.36
C PRO A 9 5.79 -9.72 14.83
N GLU A 10 5.45 -10.13 16.06
CA GLU A 10 5.85 -11.45 16.61
C GLU A 10 5.29 -12.65 15.81
N ARG A 11 4.11 -12.49 15.20
CA ARG A 11 3.45 -13.55 14.41
C ARG A 11 3.31 -13.16 12.94
N SER A 12 2.56 -12.10 12.67
CA SER A 12 2.37 -11.53 11.34
C SER A 12 1.76 -10.13 11.44
N GLY A 13 2.07 -9.30 10.45
CA GLY A 13 1.44 -7.99 10.32
C GLY A 13 0.00 -8.11 9.80
N VAL A 14 -0.68 -6.97 9.65
CA VAL A 14 -2.03 -6.98 9.08
C VAL A 14 -1.94 -7.35 7.60
N ASN A 15 -2.57 -8.44 7.20
CA ASN A 15 -2.48 -8.99 5.84
C ASN A 15 -3.10 -8.03 4.81
N LEU A 16 -2.25 -7.45 3.94
CA LEU A 16 -2.67 -6.59 2.83
C LEU A 16 -2.86 -7.38 1.53
N LYS A 17 -2.98 -8.71 1.57
CA LYS A 17 -2.99 -9.61 0.41
C LYS A 17 -1.73 -9.50 -0.46
N PHE A 18 -1.64 -10.28 -1.54
CA PHE A 18 -0.51 -10.27 -2.48
C PHE A 18 0.88 -10.48 -1.83
N GLY A 19 0.92 -11.17 -0.68
CA GLY A 19 2.16 -11.40 0.07
C GLY A 19 2.72 -10.17 0.77
N VAL A 20 1.88 -9.16 0.99
CA VAL A 20 2.22 -7.91 1.67
C VAL A 20 1.49 -7.85 3.01
N GLU A 21 2.11 -7.21 3.98
CA GLU A 21 1.53 -6.92 5.29
C GLU A 21 1.80 -5.49 5.71
N LEU A 22 0.93 -4.94 6.55
CA LEU A 22 1.07 -3.61 7.13
C LEU A 22 1.72 -3.73 8.50
N TRP A 23 2.80 -2.99 8.69
CA TRP A 23 3.46 -2.84 9.98
C TRP A 23 3.15 -1.47 10.57
N ARG A 24 2.99 -1.45 11.88
CA ARG A 24 2.85 -0.25 12.68
C ARG A 24 4.23 0.21 13.14
N GLY A 25 4.41 1.51 13.27
CA GLY A 25 5.69 2.11 13.62
C GLY A 25 5.53 3.45 14.33
N LEU A 26 6.66 3.93 14.83
CA LEU A 26 6.80 5.18 15.56
C LEU A 26 7.55 6.16 14.67
N PHE A 27 6.91 7.27 14.33
CA PHE A 27 7.58 8.44 13.77
C PHE A 27 8.13 9.29 14.91
N ILE A 28 9.39 9.71 14.81
CA ILE A 28 10.04 10.56 15.81
C ILE A 28 10.80 11.67 15.10
N SER A 29 10.66 12.91 15.56
CA SER A 29 11.52 14.02 15.11
C SER A 29 11.78 15.03 16.23
N ALA A 30 13.02 15.49 16.35
CA ALA A 30 13.37 16.59 17.24
C ALA A 30 12.97 17.94 16.62
N ARG A 31 12.45 18.85 17.45
CA ARG A 31 11.99 20.19 17.07
C ARG A 31 12.39 21.20 18.14
N VAL A 32 12.58 22.45 17.74
CA VAL A 32 12.76 23.57 18.66
C VAL A 32 11.43 24.32 18.75
N GLY A 33 10.88 24.40 19.94
CA GLY A 33 9.63 25.09 20.24
C GLY A 33 9.84 26.53 20.67
N GLU A 34 8.73 27.16 21.05
CA GLU A 34 8.73 28.51 21.63
C GLU A 34 9.63 28.56 22.88
N GLY A 35 10.40 29.65 22.99
CA GLY A 35 11.38 29.83 24.06
C GLY A 35 12.61 28.92 23.93
N TYR A 36 12.92 28.45 22.72
CA TYR A 36 14.05 27.54 22.45
C TYR A 36 13.97 26.19 23.17
N ARG A 37 12.76 25.78 23.57
CA ARG A 37 12.56 24.50 24.26
C ARG A 37 12.76 23.33 23.28
N PRO A 38 13.62 22.35 23.59
CA PRO A 38 13.69 21.13 22.79
C PRO A 38 12.40 20.32 22.96
N MET A 39 11.85 19.87 21.85
CA MET A 39 10.62 19.06 21.81
C MET A 39 10.84 17.85 20.92
N VAL A 40 10.17 16.75 21.26
CA VAL A 40 10.11 15.57 20.41
C VAL A 40 8.69 15.46 19.86
N ASN A 41 8.56 15.49 18.54
CA ASN A 41 7.32 15.22 17.85
C ASN A 41 7.23 13.72 17.55
N ILE A 42 6.16 13.10 18.04
CA ILE A 42 5.95 11.65 18.00
C ILE A 42 4.58 11.39 17.38
N ASP A 43 4.53 10.43 16.45
CA ASP A 43 3.27 10.04 15.82
C ASP A 43 3.27 8.56 15.44
N VAL A 44 2.07 7.96 15.33
CA VAL A 44 1.92 6.61 14.79
C VAL A 44 2.11 6.64 13.28
N SER A 45 3.05 5.84 12.79
CA SER A 45 3.31 5.59 11.38
C SER A 45 2.86 4.19 10.99
N HIS A 46 2.52 4.00 9.72
CA HIS A 46 2.30 2.68 9.14
C HIS A 46 3.08 2.55 7.83
N ALA A 47 3.57 1.35 7.52
CA ALA A 47 4.19 1.06 6.23
C ALA A 47 3.98 -0.40 5.82
N ALA A 48 3.90 -0.61 4.51
CA ALA A 48 3.79 -1.95 3.93
C ALA A 48 5.16 -2.62 3.87
N PHE A 49 5.20 -3.91 4.19
CA PHE A 49 6.36 -4.79 4.13
C PHE A 49 5.98 -6.07 3.40
N TYR A 50 6.97 -6.70 2.75
CA TYR A 50 6.78 -8.05 2.24
C TYR A 50 6.68 -9.01 3.43
N ARG A 51 5.71 -9.92 3.38
CA ARG A 51 5.53 -10.93 4.42
C ARG A 51 6.68 -11.94 4.38
N PRO A 52 7.29 -12.29 5.53
CA PRO A 52 8.21 -13.42 5.61
C PRO A 52 7.49 -14.74 5.28
N GLN A 53 7.84 -15.36 4.14
CA GLN A 53 7.26 -16.63 3.69
C GLN A 53 8.12 -17.28 2.60
N SER A 54 7.84 -18.53 2.26
CA SER A 54 8.43 -19.16 1.07
C SER A 54 8.00 -18.44 -0.20
N VAL A 55 8.86 -18.46 -1.23
CA VAL A 55 8.53 -17.86 -2.53
C VAL A 55 7.37 -18.60 -3.19
N LEU A 56 7.18 -19.90 -2.94
CA LEU A 56 6.00 -20.65 -3.37
C LEU A 56 4.70 -20.04 -2.80
N ASN A 57 4.64 -19.78 -1.50
CA ASN A 57 3.49 -19.11 -0.87
C ASN A 57 3.30 -17.69 -1.43
N TYR A 58 4.39 -16.95 -1.62
CA TYR A 58 4.33 -15.61 -2.23
C TYR A 58 3.75 -15.63 -3.66
N ILE A 59 4.12 -16.61 -4.48
CA ILE A 59 3.57 -16.80 -5.82
C ILE A 59 2.06 -17.06 -5.75
N CYS A 60 1.62 -17.98 -4.88
CA CYS A 60 0.20 -18.25 -4.69
C CYS A 60 -0.55 -16.98 -4.27
N ASP A 61 -0.02 -16.22 -3.32
CA ASP A 61 -0.60 -14.95 -2.86
C ASP A 61 -0.75 -13.92 -3.99
N VAL A 62 0.30 -13.76 -4.81
CA VAL A 62 0.29 -12.82 -5.95
C VAL A 62 -0.73 -13.24 -7.00
N LEU A 63 -0.83 -14.54 -7.31
CA LEU A 63 -1.77 -15.06 -8.31
C LEU A 63 -3.22 -15.09 -7.80
N ASN A 64 -3.42 -15.28 -6.50
CA ASN A 64 -4.74 -15.19 -5.85
C ASN A 64 -5.25 -13.75 -5.76
N ALA A 65 -4.34 -12.77 -5.67
CA ALA A 65 -4.68 -11.36 -5.53
C ALA A 65 -5.60 -11.10 -4.32
N ASP A 66 -6.77 -10.49 -4.54
CA ASP A 66 -7.82 -10.24 -3.55
C ASP A 66 -8.95 -11.29 -3.58
N ARG A 67 -8.81 -12.35 -4.37
CA ARG A 67 -9.84 -13.39 -4.54
C ARG A 67 -10.13 -14.11 -3.22
N SER A 68 -11.42 -14.34 -2.97
CA SER A 68 -11.94 -15.17 -1.87
C SER A 68 -13.08 -16.06 -2.40
N PRO A 69 -12.97 -17.40 -2.38
CA PRO A 69 -11.85 -18.21 -1.86
C PRO A 69 -10.60 -18.19 -2.78
N PRO A 70 -9.40 -18.51 -2.25
CA PRO A 70 -8.18 -18.59 -3.05
C PRO A 70 -8.27 -19.70 -4.11
N ARG A 71 -7.65 -19.47 -5.26
CA ARG A 71 -7.57 -20.44 -6.38
C ARG A 71 -6.31 -21.32 -6.29
N TYR A 72 -5.19 -20.77 -5.82
CA TYR A 72 -3.91 -21.44 -5.74
C TYR A 72 -3.54 -21.69 -4.27
N SER A 73 -3.10 -22.89 -3.96
CA SER A 73 -2.44 -23.26 -2.69
C SER A 73 -1.16 -24.03 -2.98
N VAL A 74 -0.18 -23.93 -2.08
CA VAL A 74 1.08 -24.70 -2.19
C VAL A 74 0.81 -26.21 -2.15
N ASP A 75 -0.20 -26.67 -1.42
CA ASP A 75 -0.56 -28.09 -1.32
C ASP A 75 -1.07 -28.68 -2.64
N GLN A 76 -1.49 -27.82 -3.59
CA GLN A 76 -1.96 -28.24 -4.92
C GLN A 76 -0.83 -28.28 -5.95
N ILE A 77 0.38 -27.82 -5.60
CA ILE A 77 1.51 -27.82 -6.51
C ILE A 77 2.03 -29.26 -6.60
N GLN A 78 2.16 -29.74 -7.83
CA GLN A 78 2.64 -31.06 -8.19
C GLN A 78 3.93 -30.94 -9.02
N SER A 79 4.64 -32.05 -9.20
CA SER A 79 5.89 -32.09 -9.97
C SER A 79 5.72 -31.66 -11.43
N ASN A 80 4.53 -31.83 -11.99
CA ASN A 80 4.19 -31.45 -13.36
C ASN A 80 3.58 -30.04 -13.48
N THR A 81 3.34 -29.33 -12.38
CA THR A 81 2.73 -28.00 -12.37
C THR A 81 3.58 -26.99 -13.14
N ARG A 82 2.92 -26.20 -13.99
CA ARG A 82 3.52 -25.14 -14.79
C ARG A 82 2.66 -23.89 -14.72
N LEU A 83 3.32 -22.74 -14.63
CA LEU A 83 2.65 -21.46 -14.80
C LEU A 83 2.43 -21.19 -16.29
N THR A 84 1.25 -20.69 -16.62
CA THR A 84 0.94 -20.13 -17.94
C THR A 84 1.75 -18.86 -18.19
N GLU A 85 1.86 -18.44 -19.45
CA GLU A 85 2.59 -17.21 -19.81
C GLU A 85 2.01 -15.97 -19.12
N GLY A 86 0.69 -15.89 -18.98
CA GLY A 86 0.02 -14.81 -18.23
C GLY A 86 0.43 -14.79 -16.75
N GLU A 87 0.44 -15.94 -16.09
CA GLU A 87 0.85 -16.09 -14.69
C GLU A 87 2.33 -15.77 -14.51
N LEU A 88 3.20 -16.25 -15.41
CA LEU A 88 4.63 -15.92 -15.41
C LEU A 88 4.87 -14.42 -15.54
N ASN A 89 4.09 -13.72 -16.37
CA ASN A 89 4.19 -12.27 -16.52
C ASN A 89 3.77 -11.51 -15.26
N ILE A 90 2.77 -12.01 -14.52
CA ILE A 90 2.34 -11.44 -13.25
C ILE A 90 3.41 -11.69 -12.17
N VAL A 91 3.83 -12.94 -12.02
CA VAL A 91 4.83 -13.35 -11.02
C VAL A 91 6.17 -12.68 -11.28
N GLY A 92 6.64 -12.65 -12.54
CA GLY A 92 7.89 -12.03 -12.95
C GLY A 92 7.94 -10.54 -12.59
N ARG A 93 6.83 -9.81 -12.74
CA ARG A 93 6.74 -8.41 -12.28
C ARG A 93 6.78 -8.29 -10.77
N ALA A 94 6.11 -9.18 -10.04
CA ALA A 94 6.04 -9.16 -8.59
C ALA A 94 7.39 -9.47 -7.91
N VAL A 95 8.12 -10.47 -8.42
CA VAL A 95 9.42 -10.88 -7.86
C VAL A 95 10.58 -9.99 -8.29
N LYS A 96 10.44 -9.17 -9.34
CA LYS A 96 11.54 -8.31 -9.81
C LYS A 96 11.92 -7.27 -8.76
N GLY A 97 13.18 -7.30 -8.32
CA GLY A 97 13.73 -6.46 -7.27
C GLY A 97 13.48 -6.96 -5.84
N LEU A 98 12.73 -8.05 -5.68
CA LEU A 98 12.57 -8.74 -4.40
C LEU A 98 13.93 -9.26 -3.92
N ARG A 99 14.17 -9.21 -2.61
CA ARG A 99 15.31 -9.90 -2.02
C ARG A 99 14.84 -11.24 -1.47
N VAL A 100 15.60 -12.29 -1.72
CA VAL A 100 15.29 -13.64 -1.26
C VAL A 100 16.50 -14.26 -0.56
N THR A 101 16.26 -15.11 0.41
CA THR A 101 17.28 -16.03 0.95
C THR A 101 17.06 -17.42 0.36
N VAL A 102 18.07 -18.28 0.50
CA VAL A 102 18.02 -19.65 -0.01
C VAL A 102 18.11 -20.67 1.11
N THR A 103 17.48 -21.83 0.93
CA THR A 103 17.38 -22.87 1.98
C THR A 103 18.20 -24.12 1.69
N HIS A 104 18.65 -24.34 0.44
CA HIS A 104 19.43 -25.51 0.05
C HIS A 104 20.86 -25.56 0.65
N ARG A 105 21.30 -24.47 1.27
CA ARG A 105 22.61 -24.35 1.93
C ARG A 105 22.51 -23.44 3.16
N PRO A 106 23.35 -23.64 4.20
CA PRO A 106 23.36 -22.81 5.40
C PRO A 106 24.02 -21.46 5.10
N CYS A 107 23.26 -20.54 4.50
CA CYS A 107 23.75 -19.22 4.12
C CYS A 107 22.68 -18.16 4.34
N ALA A 108 23.02 -17.11 5.10
CA ALA A 108 22.13 -15.97 5.35
C ALA A 108 22.19 -14.89 4.25
N ALA A 109 22.89 -15.15 3.13
CA ALA A 109 23.02 -14.17 2.06
C ALA A 109 21.66 -13.91 1.38
N GLU A 110 21.36 -12.63 1.17
CA GLU A 110 20.21 -12.18 0.41
C GLU A 110 20.59 -11.97 -1.07
N TYR A 111 19.73 -12.44 -1.97
CA TYR A 111 19.87 -12.30 -3.41
C TYR A 111 18.79 -11.38 -3.95
N ARG A 112 19.19 -10.32 -4.65
CA ARG A 112 18.24 -9.45 -5.36
C ARG A 112 17.85 -10.10 -6.68
N VAL A 113 16.57 -10.39 -6.83
CA VAL A 113 15.99 -10.99 -8.03
C VAL A 113 15.95 -9.96 -9.16
N ILE A 114 16.47 -10.33 -10.33
CA ILE A 114 16.49 -9.50 -11.54
C ILE A 114 15.53 -9.99 -12.63
N GLY A 115 15.11 -11.26 -12.54
CA GLY A 115 14.25 -11.91 -13.52
C GLY A 115 13.75 -13.28 -13.05
N ILE A 116 13.07 -13.99 -13.94
CA ILE A 116 12.52 -15.31 -13.68
C ILE A 116 12.69 -16.17 -14.94
N ALA A 117 13.10 -17.42 -14.75
CA ALA A 117 13.10 -18.46 -15.76
C ALA A 117 11.84 -19.32 -15.60
N ALA A 118 11.17 -19.63 -16.72
CA ALA A 118 9.83 -20.22 -16.68
C ALA A 118 9.77 -21.66 -16.11
N ASP A 119 10.80 -22.46 -16.33
CA ASP A 119 10.83 -23.89 -16.00
C ASP A 119 12.26 -24.28 -15.58
N ALA A 120 12.48 -24.62 -14.31
CA ALA A 120 13.80 -24.97 -13.78
C ALA A 120 14.40 -26.23 -14.43
N SER A 121 13.57 -27.16 -14.91
CA SER A 121 14.01 -28.36 -15.65
C SER A 121 14.49 -28.08 -17.06
N ARG A 122 14.20 -26.88 -17.60
CA ARG A 122 14.62 -26.46 -18.94
C ARG A 122 15.59 -25.29 -18.93
N GLN A 123 15.75 -24.62 -17.80
CA GLN A 123 16.68 -23.51 -17.67
C GLN A 123 18.10 -24.06 -17.62
N MET A 124 18.87 -23.82 -18.69
CA MET A 124 20.28 -24.20 -18.76
C MET A 124 21.18 -23.11 -18.18
N PHE A 125 22.32 -23.51 -17.64
CA PHE A 125 23.44 -22.64 -17.29
C PHE A 125 24.77 -23.39 -17.41
N ALA A 126 25.87 -22.64 -17.58
CA ALA A 126 27.21 -23.20 -17.67
C ALA A 126 27.86 -23.32 -16.28
N LEU A 127 28.44 -24.48 -16.01
CA LEU A 127 29.27 -24.75 -14.84
C LEU A 127 30.67 -24.12 -15.01
N TYR A 128 31.47 -24.09 -13.94
CA TYR A 128 32.84 -23.55 -13.96
C TYR A 128 33.76 -24.29 -14.93
N ASP A 129 33.49 -25.57 -15.20
CA ASP A 129 34.24 -26.40 -16.15
C ASP A 129 33.72 -26.29 -17.59
N GLY A 130 32.75 -25.41 -17.84
CA GLY A 130 32.17 -25.15 -19.15
C GLY A 130 31.07 -26.12 -19.57
N ARG A 131 30.76 -27.16 -18.78
CA ARG A 131 29.63 -28.05 -19.08
C ARG A 131 28.31 -27.33 -18.85
N GLU A 132 27.36 -27.52 -19.77
CA GLU A 132 26.00 -27.03 -19.60
C GLU A 132 25.15 -28.07 -18.87
N THR A 133 24.36 -27.61 -17.90
CA THR A 133 23.39 -28.45 -17.18
C THR A 133 22.13 -27.65 -16.90
N SER A 134 21.00 -28.33 -16.71
CA SER A 134 19.78 -27.67 -16.29
C SER A 134 19.85 -27.32 -14.81
N VAL A 135 19.08 -26.32 -14.37
CA VAL A 135 18.99 -25.98 -12.94
C VAL A 135 18.48 -27.18 -12.15
N ALA A 136 17.49 -27.93 -12.67
CA ALA A 136 16.97 -29.10 -11.97
C ALA A 136 18.01 -30.24 -11.85
N ASP A 137 18.75 -30.54 -12.92
CA ASP A 137 19.74 -31.62 -12.92
C ASP A 137 20.91 -31.29 -11.99
N TYR A 138 21.41 -30.05 -12.02
CA TYR A 138 22.43 -29.59 -11.08
C TYR A 138 22.01 -29.76 -9.62
N PHE A 139 20.76 -29.42 -9.28
CA PHE A 139 20.24 -29.61 -7.94
C PHE A 139 20.14 -31.08 -7.56
N GLY A 140 19.70 -31.95 -8.48
CA GLY A 140 19.66 -33.40 -8.28
C GLY A 140 21.04 -34.03 -8.03
N GLU A 141 22.06 -33.58 -8.76
CA GLU A 141 23.43 -34.07 -8.63
C GLU A 141 24.16 -33.53 -7.40
N THR A 142 23.96 -32.25 -7.06
CA THR A 142 24.76 -31.55 -6.04
C THR A 142 24.10 -31.51 -4.66
N TYR A 143 22.77 -31.47 -4.60
CA TYR A 143 22.01 -31.27 -3.38
C TYR A 143 20.94 -32.35 -3.20
N PHE A 144 19.78 -32.17 -3.84
CA PHE A 144 18.61 -33.04 -3.74
C PHE A 144 17.71 -32.88 -4.96
N GLN A 145 16.90 -33.90 -5.23
CA GLN A 145 15.90 -33.86 -6.30
C GLN A 145 14.80 -32.83 -5.97
N LEU A 146 14.57 -31.88 -6.88
CA LEU A 146 13.48 -30.91 -6.75
C LEU A 146 12.12 -31.61 -6.80
N ARG A 147 11.19 -31.22 -5.92
CA ARG A 147 9.81 -31.74 -5.96
C ARG A 147 8.99 -31.08 -7.07
N PHE A 148 9.30 -29.82 -7.39
CA PHE A 148 8.58 -29.03 -8.40
C PHE A 148 9.51 -28.55 -9.52
N PRO A 149 10.15 -29.46 -10.28
CA PRO A 149 11.19 -29.09 -11.25
C PRO A 149 10.64 -28.26 -12.42
N ARG A 150 9.33 -28.31 -12.70
CA ARG A 150 8.68 -27.52 -13.76
C ARG A 150 8.22 -26.12 -13.31
N MET A 151 8.34 -25.81 -12.02
CA MET A 151 8.10 -24.47 -11.51
C MET A 151 9.26 -23.53 -11.87
N PRO A 152 9.05 -22.21 -11.80
CA PRO A 152 10.06 -21.25 -12.20
C PRO A 152 11.34 -21.30 -11.35
N ALA A 153 12.42 -20.73 -11.89
CA ALA A 153 13.62 -20.39 -11.12
C ALA A 153 13.80 -18.86 -11.10
N LEU A 154 14.13 -18.31 -9.94
CA LEU A 154 14.49 -16.90 -9.78
C LEU A 154 15.89 -16.64 -10.33
N GLN A 155 16.04 -15.61 -11.14
CA GLN A 155 17.34 -15.16 -11.62
C GLN A 155 17.87 -14.04 -10.72
N ALA A 156 19.08 -14.18 -10.23
CA ALA A 156 19.80 -13.19 -9.43
C ALA A 156 21.22 -12.95 -9.96
N GLY A 157 21.92 -11.97 -9.40
CA GLY A 157 23.25 -11.56 -9.86
C GLY A 157 23.17 -10.56 -11.02
N SER A 158 24.07 -10.69 -11.99
CA SER A 158 24.07 -9.84 -13.19
C SER A 158 23.60 -10.64 -14.42
N LYS A 159 23.27 -9.93 -15.51
CA LYS A 159 22.96 -10.58 -16.79
C LYS A 159 24.12 -11.42 -17.33
N SER A 160 25.37 -11.02 -17.05
CA SER A 160 26.57 -11.73 -17.50
C SER A 160 27.03 -12.85 -16.56
N LYS A 161 26.62 -12.80 -15.28
CA LYS A 161 26.90 -13.82 -14.25
C LYS A 161 25.63 -14.07 -13.45
N SER A 162 24.68 -14.76 -14.09
CA SER A 162 23.39 -15.07 -13.49
C SER A 162 23.48 -16.32 -12.62
N ALA A 163 22.85 -16.25 -11.45
CA ALA A 163 22.54 -17.41 -10.63
C ALA A 163 21.04 -17.69 -10.72
N TYR A 164 20.68 -18.97 -10.81
CA TYR A 164 19.29 -19.41 -10.86
C TYR A 164 18.94 -20.23 -9.63
N PHE A 165 17.85 -19.85 -8.96
CA PHE A 165 17.38 -20.51 -7.75
C PHE A 165 15.95 -21.00 -7.96
N PRO A 166 15.68 -22.32 -7.95
CA PRO A 166 14.32 -22.84 -7.97
C PRO A 166 13.47 -22.18 -6.89
N VAL A 167 12.22 -21.80 -7.21
CA VAL A 167 11.34 -21.12 -6.24
C VAL A 167 11.07 -21.95 -4.98
N GLU A 168 11.22 -23.27 -5.08
CA GLU A 168 11.10 -24.21 -3.96
C GLU A 168 12.16 -24.01 -2.86
N VAL A 169 13.34 -23.48 -3.22
CA VAL A 169 14.46 -23.29 -2.28
C VAL A 169 14.66 -21.84 -1.87
N CYS A 170 13.66 -20.98 -2.09
CA CYS A 170 13.73 -19.55 -1.85
C CYS A 170 12.71 -19.10 -0.82
N ASN A 171 13.14 -18.24 0.10
CA ASN A 171 12.26 -17.50 1.02
C ASN A 171 12.35 -16.00 0.73
N VAL A 172 11.24 -15.28 0.91
CA VAL A 172 11.22 -13.82 0.89
C VAL A 172 12.08 -13.30 2.04
N ALA A 173 13.03 -12.42 1.76
CA ALA A 173 13.89 -11.84 2.80
C ALA A 173 13.07 -10.99 3.78
N GLU A 174 13.39 -11.10 5.06
CA GLU A 174 12.68 -10.39 6.12
C GLU A 174 12.93 -8.87 6.07
N LYS A 175 12.06 -8.11 6.77
CA LYS A 175 12.20 -6.66 7.01
C LYS A 175 12.36 -5.85 5.72
N GLN A 176 11.87 -6.38 4.60
CA GLN A 176 11.91 -5.68 3.32
C GLN A 176 10.66 -4.82 3.15
N ARG A 177 10.86 -3.49 3.08
CA ARG A 177 9.79 -2.54 2.83
C ARG A 177 9.18 -2.76 1.44
N TYR A 178 7.85 -2.78 1.37
CA TYR A 178 7.09 -2.77 0.14
C TYR A 178 6.85 -1.33 -0.31
N ASP A 179 7.06 -1.05 -1.59
CA ASP A 179 6.87 0.29 -2.15
C ASP A 179 5.38 0.67 -2.17
N ALA A 180 5.03 1.77 -1.50
CA ALA A 180 3.65 2.28 -1.46
C ALA A 180 3.10 2.61 -2.85
N GLY A 181 3.96 3.00 -3.80
CA GLY A 181 3.59 3.23 -5.19
C GLY A 181 3.07 1.97 -5.90
N LYS A 182 3.52 0.79 -5.46
CA LYS A 182 3.12 -0.51 -6.01
C LYS A 182 1.84 -1.08 -5.40
N LEU A 183 1.31 -0.50 -4.32
CA LEU A 183 0.08 -0.97 -3.70
C LEU A 183 -1.10 -0.83 -4.68
N SER A 184 -1.89 -1.88 -4.83
CA SER A 184 -3.11 -1.84 -5.64
C SER A 184 -4.20 -0.96 -4.98
N SER A 185 -5.23 -0.58 -5.72
CA SER A 185 -6.38 0.17 -5.18
C SER A 185 -7.05 -0.55 -4.01
N PHE A 186 -7.17 -1.87 -4.10
CA PHE A 186 -7.67 -2.74 -3.04
C PHE A 186 -6.78 -2.65 -1.79
N GLN A 187 -5.46 -2.81 -1.95
CA GLN A 187 -4.52 -2.73 -0.82
C GLN A 187 -4.50 -1.35 -0.19
N ARG A 188 -4.55 -0.28 -0.98
CA ARG A 188 -4.64 1.11 -0.47
C ARG A 188 -5.90 1.29 0.37
N THR A 189 -7.03 0.73 -0.06
CA THR A 189 -8.28 0.77 0.72
C THR A 189 -8.13 0.02 2.05
N LEU A 190 -7.47 -1.15 2.05
CA LEU A 190 -7.19 -1.87 3.29
C LEU A 190 -6.27 -1.09 4.22
N VAL A 191 -5.21 -0.47 3.70
CA VAL A 191 -4.32 0.40 4.49
C VAL A 191 -5.12 1.55 5.11
N ILE A 192 -5.95 2.24 4.32
CA ILE A 192 -6.80 3.33 4.83
C ILE A 192 -7.70 2.83 5.95
N ARG A 193 -8.41 1.72 5.75
CA ARG A 193 -9.29 1.14 6.77
C ARG A 193 -8.55 0.75 8.04
N GLN A 194 -7.34 0.20 7.91
CA GLN A 194 -6.55 -0.26 9.05
C GLN A 194 -5.91 0.91 9.83
N CYS A 195 -5.57 1.99 9.13
CA CYS A 195 -4.95 3.18 9.73
C CYS A 195 -5.97 4.21 10.22
N ALA A 196 -7.22 4.15 9.73
CA ALA A 196 -8.27 5.10 10.08
C ALA A 196 -8.72 4.87 11.52
N MET A 197 -8.64 5.94 12.32
CA MET A 197 -8.95 5.92 13.74
C MET A 197 -9.31 7.33 14.22
N ASP A 198 -10.13 7.41 15.26
CA ASP A 198 -10.47 8.68 15.91
C ASP A 198 -9.28 9.28 16.68
N ALA A 199 -9.37 10.57 16.99
CA ALA A 199 -8.28 11.32 17.62
C ALA A 199 -7.92 10.80 19.04
N PRO A 200 -8.88 10.55 19.96
CA PRO A 200 -8.58 9.93 21.25
C PRO A 200 -7.84 8.59 21.13
N THR A 201 -8.31 7.69 20.26
CA THR A 201 -7.66 6.40 20.04
C THR A 201 -6.25 6.60 19.48
N ARG A 202 -6.05 7.55 18.55
CA ARG A 202 -4.71 7.85 18.00
C ARG A 202 -3.76 8.34 19.06
N LEU A 203 -4.20 9.25 19.92
CA LEU A 203 -3.42 9.77 21.03
C LEU A 203 -3.04 8.64 22.01
N HIS A 204 -3.98 7.77 22.34
CA HIS A 204 -3.69 6.60 23.17
C HIS A 204 -2.62 5.70 22.53
N MET A 205 -2.74 5.41 21.23
CA MET A 205 -1.74 4.62 20.50
C MET A 205 -0.37 5.29 20.45
N CYS A 206 -0.27 6.60 20.21
CA CYS A 206 1.00 7.32 20.31
C CYS A 206 1.64 7.14 21.69
N THR A 207 0.83 7.24 22.75
CA THR A 207 1.30 7.10 24.14
C THR A 207 1.84 5.70 24.41
N ASP A 208 1.09 4.67 24.00
CA ASP A 208 1.50 3.27 24.16
C ASP A 208 2.80 2.98 23.40
N MET A 209 2.93 3.48 22.18
CA MET A 209 4.14 3.28 21.38
C MET A 209 5.36 4.00 21.96
N LEU A 210 5.19 5.20 22.52
CA LEU A 210 6.26 5.91 23.21
C LEU A 210 6.75 5.13 24.44
N ARG A 211 5.82 4.62 25.26
CA ARG A 211 6.16 3.80 26.42
C ARG A 211 6.91 2.54 26.04
N ARG A 212 6.46 1.84 24.99
CA ARG A 212 7.12 0.63 24.48
C ARG A 212 8.51 0.91 23.89
N ALA A 213 8.71 2.10 23.33
CA ALA A 213 10.02 2.51 22.82
C ALA A 213 11.02 2.77 23.95
N ASP A 214 10.55 2.95 25.18
CA ASP A 214 11.35 3.07 26.41
C ASP A 214 12.51 4.07 26.31
N LEU A 215 12.28 5.18 25.58
CA LEU A 215 13.33 6.16 25.31
C LEU A 215 13.80 6.92 26.57
N GLU A 216 13.03 6.88 27.65
CA GLU A 216 13.40 7.46 28.96
C GLU A 216 14.55 6.69 29.65
N ASN A 217 14.70 5.40 29.32
CA ASN A 217 15.73 4.53 29.86
C ASN A 217 16.84 4.25 28.84
N ASP A 218 16.83 4.94 27.69
CA ASP A 218 17.86 4.82 26.67
C ASP A 218 19.21 5.33 27.20
N GLU A 219 20.20 4.42 27.21
CA GLU A 219 21.54 4.70 27.75
C GLU A 219 22.26 5.82 26.99
N PHE A 220 22.07 5.87 25.66
CA PHE A 220 22.68 6.89 24.82
C PHE A 220 22.08 8.26 25.13
N LEU A 221 20.76 8.39 25.26
CA LEU A 221 20.13 9.67 25.63
C LEU A 221 20.57 10.14 27.02
N ARG A 222 20.68 9.24 27.99
CA ARG A 222 21.17 9.55 29.34
C ARG A 222 22.60 10.05 29.37
N GLU A 223 23.49 9.48 28.55
CA GLU A 223 24.89 9.93 28.45
C GLU A 223 24.99 11.39 27.97
N PHE A 224 24.06 11.83 27.12
CA PHE A 224 23.97 13.22 26.66
C PHE A 224 23.19 14.13 27.62
N GLY A 225 22.78 13.63 28.79
CA GLY A 225 21.98 14.38 29.77
C GLY A 225 20.59 14.74 29.28
N LEU A 226 20.03 13.96 28.33
CA LEU A 226 18.70 14.15 27.81
C LEU A 226 17.70 13.24 28.53
N ASP A 227 16.51 13.79 28.77
CA ASP A 227 15.36 13.06 29.29
C ASP A 227 14.14 13.35 28.41
N ILE A 228 13.25 12.37 28.25
CA ILE A 228 12.07 12.46 27.40
C ILE A 228 10.83 12.32 28.28
N ALA A 229 10.03 13.39 28.32
CA ALA A 229 8.76 13.38 29.03
C ALA A 229 7.77 12.36 28.42
N GLN A 230 7.08 11.61 29.27
CA GLN A 230 6.04 10.63 28.90
C GLN A 230 4.64 11.26 28.72
N THR A 231 4.54 12.57 28.85
CA THR A 231 3.29 13.33 28.75
C THR A 231 3.36 14.30 27.59
N TYR A 232 2.21 14.55 26.97
CA TYR A 232 2.08 15.56 25.93
C TYR A 232 2.22 16.98 26.51
N ILE A 233 2.59 17.91 25.65
CA ILE A 233 2.60 19.33 25.99
C ILE A 233 1.17 19.86 25.83
N ASP A 234 0.63 20.43 26.90
CA ASP A 234 -0.63 21.17 26.84
C ASP A 234 -0.41 22.53 26.17
N VAL A 235 -1.21 22.82 25.15
CA VAL A 235 -1.13 24.07 24.38
C VAL A 235 -2.50 24.75 24.37
N PRO A 236 -2.63 26.01 24.81
CA PRO A 236 -3.89 26.73 24.74
C PRO A 236 -4.28 27.01 23.29
N GLY A 237 -5.41 26.43 22.86
CA GLY A 237 -6.01 26.68 21.55
C GLY A 237 -7.05 27.81 21.58
N ARG A 238 -7.37 28.36 20.41
CA ARG A 238 -8.51 29.29 20.22
C ARG A 238 -9.38 28.81 19.07
N ILE A 239 -10.69 28.75 19.30
CA ILE A 239 -11.69 28.45 18.25
C ILE A 239 -12.12 29.78 17.64
N LEU A 240 -11.72 30.03 16.40
CA LEU A 240 -12.15 31.23 15.67
C LEU A 240 -13.60 31.06 15.23
N ARG A 241 -14.36 32.16 15.26
CA ARG A 241 -15.74 32.17 14.75
C ARG A 241 -15.71 31.95 13.24
N ALA A 242 -16.53 31.02 12.76
CA ALA A 242 -16.67 30.80 11.32
C ALA A 242 -17.22 32.06 10.63
N PRO A 243 -16.73 32.41 9.43
CA PRO A 243 -17.31 33.49 8.65
C PRO A 243 -18.73 33.09 8.22
N LYS A 244 -19.61 34.10 8.16
CA LYS A 244 -20.97 33.92 7.62
C LYS A 244 -20.89 33.87 6.10
N LEU A 245 -21.63 32.95 5.49
CA LEU A 245 -21.66 32.78 4.04
C LEU A 245 -22.90 33.45 3.46
N GLU A 246 -22.70 34.34 2.49
CA GLU A 246 -23.79 35.02 1.81
C GLU A 246 -24.23 34.27 0.55
N TYR A 247 -25.53 34.01 0.45
CA TYR A 247 -26.22 33.34 -0.64
C TYR A 247 -27.48 34.13 -1.02
N LYS A 248 -28.26 33.61 -1.96
CA LYS A 248 -29.62 34.09 -2.25
C LYS A 248 -30.68 33.11 -1.76
N ARG A 249 -31.88 33.61 -1.48
CA ARG A 249 -33.10 32.81 -1.29
C ARG A 249 -34.28 33.60 -1.86
N GLY A 250 -34.92 33.07 -2.90
CA GLY A 250 -36.03 33.77 -3.56
C GLY A 250 -35.66 35.17 -4.05
N GLY A 251 -34.45 35.33 -4.59
CA GLY A 251 -33.94 36.62 -5.11
C GLY A 251 -33.46 37.62 -4.05
N ARG A 252 -33.51 37.30 -2.75
CA ARG A 252 -33.00 38.15 -1.65
C ARG A 252 -31.72 37.57 -1.06
N SER A 253 -30.89 38.42 -0.42
CA SER A 253 -29.72 37.95 0.33
C SER A 253 -30.16 37.02 1.47
N ALA A 254 -29.42 35.93 1.65
CA ALA A 254 -29.59 34.93 2.68
C ALA A 254 -28.23 34.62 3.30
N VAL A 255 -28.20 34.36 4.60
CA VAL A 255 -26.96 34.05 5.32
C VAL A 255 -27.01 32.61 5.81
N VAL A 256 -25.96 31.86 5.50
CA VAL A 256 -25.73 30.50 6.02
C VAL A 256 -24.58 30.57 7.01
N GLU A 257 -24.79 30.04 8.21
CA GLU A 257 -23.76 29.98 9.25
C GLU A 257 -23.15 28.57 9.25
N PRO A 258 -21.85 28.42 8.94
CA PRO A 258 -21.19 27.14 9.02
C PRO A 258 -21.18 26.60 10.44
N SER A 259 -21.36 25.29 10.58
CA SER A 259 -21.26 24.57 11.84
C SER A 259 -20.17 23.52 11.73
N ASN A 260 -19.23 23.49 12.68
CA ASN A 260 -18.09 22.56 12.68
C ASN A 260 -17.34 22.49 11.33
N GLY A 261 -17.19 23.63 10.66
CA GLY A 261 -16.48 23.74 9.38
C GLY A 261 -17.26 23.25 8.16
N THR A 262 -18.53 22.87 8.30
CA THR A 262 -19.39 22.44 7.19
C THR A 262 -20.61 23.34 7.05
N TRP A 263 -21.16 23.39 5.84
CA TRP A 263 -22.44 24.02 5.53
C TRP A 263 -23.09 23.28 4.37
N GLU A 264 -24.39 23.46 4.21
CA GLU A 264 -25.17 22.87 3.12
C GLU A 264 -25.92 23.97 2.38
N MET A 265 -26.14 23.77 1.08
CA MET A 265 -26.92 24.70 0.25
C MET A 265 -28.40 24.31 0.21
N ARG A 266 -29.01 24.00 1.37
CA ARG A 266 -30.46 23.74 1.44
C ARG A 266 -31.24 25.06 1.40
N ASP A 267 -32.24 25.10 0.53
CA ASP A 267 -33.16 26.24 0.37
C ASP A 267 -32.44 27.57 0.10
N VAL A 268 -31.25 27.52 -0.50
CA VAL A 268 -30.47 28.69 -0.91
C VAL A 268 -29.96 28.51 -2.34
N GLN A 269 -29.68 29.65 -2.97
CA GLN A 269 -29.25 29.80 -4.35
C GLN A 269 -27.90 30.50 -4.37
N PHE A 270 -27.11 30.28 -5.42
CA PHE A 270 -25.86 30.99 -5.62
C PHE A 270 -26.06 32.51 -5.49
N PHE A 271 -25.10 33.18 -4.85
CA PHE A 271 -25.09 34.64 -4.77
C PHE A 271 -25.20 35.28 -6.17
N GLN A 272 -24.50 34.70 -7.14
CA GLN A 272 -24.64 34.98 -8.56
C GLN A 272 -24.66 33.68 -9.36
N GLY A 273 -25.85 33.26 -9.81
CA GLY A 273 -25.99 32.11 -10.69
C GLY A 273 -25.49 32.40 -12.11
N GLY A 274 -24.86 31.40 -12.72
CA GLY A 274 -24.43 31.47 -14.12
C GLY A 274 -25.59 31.33 -15.11
N ASN A 275 -25.37 31.77 -16.35
CA ASN A 275 -26.30 31.58 -17.45
C ASN A 275 -25.71 30.60 -18.48
N CYS A 276 -26.36 29.44 -18.62
CA CYS A 276 -26.02 28.37 -19.54
C CYS A 276 -27.29 27.96 -20.29
N ALA A 277 -27.71 28.80 -21.24
CA ALA A 277 -28.92 28.58 -22.01
C ALA A 277 -28.89 27.27 -22.82
N ASN A 278 -27.70 26.87 -23.29
CA ASN A 278 -27.48 25.67 -24.09
C ASN A 278 -26.28 24.89 -23.55
N PHE A 279 -26.43 23.56 -23.45
CA PHE A 279 -25.36 22.64 -23.10
C PHE A 279 -25.56 21.34 -23.90
N SER A 280 -24.53 20.50 -23.97
CA SER A 280 -24.59 19.20 -24.64
C SER A 280 -23.83 18.17 -23.84
N ALA A 281 -24.24 16.91 -23.93
CA ALA A 281 -23.57 15.79 -23.28
C ALA A 281 -22.94 14.86 -24.33
N VAL A 282 -21.66 14.53 -24.15
CA VAL A 282 -20.93 13.56 -24.97
C VAL A 282 -20.56 12.38 -24.10
N VAL A 283 -21.01 11.19 -24.47
CA VAL A 283 -20.86 9.98 -23.66
C VAL A 283 -20.06 8.94 -24.42
N PHE A 284 -18.92 8.58 -23.85
CA PHE A 284 -18.06 7.50 -24.34
C PHE A 284 -18.41 6.22 -23.57
N GLY A 285 -19.41 5.49 -24.04
CA GLY A 285 -19.95 4.32 -23.33
C GLY A 285 -20.88 3.44 -24.19
N CYS A 286 -21.50 2.45 -23.56
CA CYS A 286 -22.40 1.52 -24.26
C CYS A 286 -23.68 2.24 -24.73
N PRO A 287 -24.17 1.99 -25.97
CA PRO A 287 -25.39 2.62 -26.51
C PRO A 287 -26.65 2.43 -25.64
N THR A 288 -26.68 1.39 -24.81
CA THR A 288 -27.79 1.12 -23.87
C THR A 288 -27.92 2.15 -22.74
N LEU A 289 -26.95 3.07 -22.60
CA LEU A 289 -26.99 4.15 -21.63
C LEU A 289 -27.68 5.42 -22.14
N LEU A 290 -27.99 5.53 -23.44
CA LEU A 290 -28.48 6.78 -24.04
C LEU A 290 -29.75 7.32 -23.36
N ASP A 291 -30.69 6.45 -23.00
CA ASP A 291 -31.92 6.87 -22.30
C ASP A 291 -31.63 7.42 -20.90
N LYS A 292 -30.63 6.87 -20.19
CA LYS A 292 -30.22 7.34 -18.86
C LYS A 292 -29.49 8.68 -18.91
N VAL A 293 -28.89 9.02 -20.05
CA VAL A 293 -28.16 10.29 -20.23
C VAL A 293 -29.13 11.46 -20.33
N GLY A 294 -30.27 11.28 -21.02
CA GLY A 294 -31.32 12.30 -21.08
C GLY A 294 -31.91 12.63 -19.71
N GLU A 295 -32.21 11.59 -18.92
CA GLU A 295 -32.68 11.73 -17.54
C GLU A 295 -31.64 12.44 -16.67
N PHE A 296 -30.38 12.00 -16.72
CA PHE A 296 -29.28 12.64 -15.99
C PHE A 296 -29.14 14.13 -16.33
N CYS A 297 -29.16 14.50 -17.62
CA CYS A 297 -29.06 15.89 -18.06
C CYS A 297 -30.22 16.73 -17.54
N THR A 298 -31.43 16.17 -17.51
CA THR A 298 -32.62 16.82 -16.96
C THR A 298 -32.46 17.06 -15.46
N ILE A 299 -31.97 16.07 -14.70
CA ILE A 299 -31.70 16.20 -13.26
C ILE A 299 -30.68 17.31 -13.01
N VAL A 300 -29.56 17.31 -13.74
CA VAL A 300 -28.52 18.35 -13.59
C VAL A 300 -29.10 19.74 -13.87
N ALA A 301 -29.84 19.90 -14.97
CA ALA A 301 -30.45 21.18 -15.30
C ALA A 301 -31.42 21.67 -14.22
N ASN A 302 -32.25 20.77 -13.66
CA ASN A 302 -33.16 21.12 -12.58
C ASN A 302 -32.41 21.57 -11.32
N VAL A 303 -31.40 20.79 -10.88
CA VAL A 303 -30.58 21.15 -9.72
C VAL A 303 -29.87 22.50 -9.92
N CYS A 304 -29.32 22.77 -11.10
CA CYS A 304 -28.70 24.06 -11.41
C CYS A 304 -29.72 25.21 -11.35
N ASN A 305 -30.92 25.03 -11.89
CA ASN A 305 -31.98 26.02 -11.83
C ASN A 305 -32.49 26.26 -10.40
N ASP A 306 -32.63 25.21 -9.60
CA ASP A 306 -33.01 25.30 -8.18
C ASP A 306 -31.97 26.10 -7.38
N LEU A 307 -30.69 25.93 -7.71
CA LEU A 307 -29.56 26.71 -7.17
C LEU A 307 -29.46 28.14 -7.76
N GLY A 308 -30.42 28.57 -8.60
CA GLY A 308 -30.51 29.93 -9.12
C GLY A 308 -29.65 30.21 -10.34
N MET A 309 -29.14 29.19 -11.04
CA MET A 309 -28.58 29.35 -12.39
C MET A 309 -29.71 29.44 -13.42
N ASN A 310 -29.41 29.97 -14.61
CA ASN A 310 -30.27 29.84 -15.78
C ASN A 310 -29.71 28.73 -16.67
N MET A 311 -30.19 27.49 -16.52
CA MET A 311 -29.73 26.35 -17.32
C MET A 311 -30.85 25.84 -18.23
N GLY A 312 -30.52 25.60 -19.51
CA GLY A 312 -31.45 24.96 -20.44
C GLY A 312 -31.94 23.61 -19.90
N ARG A 313 -33.22 23.28 -20.07
CA ARG A 313 -33.83 22.06 -19.48
C ARG A 313 -33.60 20.79 -20.31
N LYS A 314 -32.96 20.92 -21.48
CA LYS A 314 -32.66 19.82 -22.40
C LYS A 314 -31.22 20.00 -22.92
N ALA A 315 -30.50 18.89 -22.99
CA ALA A 315 -29.18 18.78 -23.60
C ALA A 315 -29.27 18.51 -25.10
#